data_AF-A0A2R7R8J0-F1
#
_entry.id   AF-A0A2R7R8J0-F1
#
_cell.length_a   1.000
_cell.length_b   1.000
_cell.length_c   1.000
_cell.angle_alpha   90.00
_cell.angle_beta   90.00
_cell.angle_gamma   90.00
#
_symmetry.space_group_name_H-M   'P 1'
#
loop_
_entity.id
_entity.type
_entity.pdbx_description
1 polymer ?
#
loop_
_entity_poly.entity_id
_entity_poly.type
_entity_poly.pdbx_seq_one_letter_code
_entity_poly.pdbx_strand_id
1 'polypeptide(L)'
;MSVLARSVGNAFRNKVRTAAVVAVLAVAIGLALAMLVANQAVGAKVQELNSSVGTVLTVNPAGGQGFEGGGEPLTTGQAATAAAVPNVSSVVGTTSLRLRNAAEAAAQTAAGTQGGPAGGQGGPGGTSAATLTTSLTAAVDAGTLGGRNQAANGTTGTTTQPTRSLPITATGIGAEVDSTGKALAITDGTGLGDYTTASTGALLGTTLAEKNGLSVGSTFTVNDQTYTVSGLFDSGTTFGNNALYVTLPTAQTLAGLPDEL
;
A
#
# COMPACT_ATOMS: atom_id res chain seq x y z
N MET A 1 22.01 -58.27 42.07
CA MET A 1 22.35 -57.07 41.26
C MET A 1 21.23 -56.86 40.25
N SER A 2 20.63 -55.66 40.23
CA SER A 2 19.45 -55.40 39.39
C SER A 2 19.83 -55.43 37.90
N VAL A 3 18.93 -55.94 37.08
CA VAL A 3 19.08 -56.08 35.62
C VAL A 3 19.34 -54.72 34.94
N LEU A 4 18.78 -53.65 35.52
CA LEU A 4 18.95 -52.26 35.10
C LEU A 4 20.39 -51.74 35.29
N ALA A 5 21.05 -52.09 36.39
CA ALA A 5 22.44 -51.66 36.61
C ALA A 5 23.40 -52.30 35.59
N ARG A 6 23.08 -53.52 35.13
CA ARG A 6 23.89 -54.25 34.14
C ARG A 6 23.65 -53.75 32.72
N SER A 7 22.43 -53.36 32.36
CA SER A 7 22.12 -52.78 31.05
C SER A 7 22.74 -51.40 30.87
N VAL A 8 22.71 -50.55 31.90
CA VAL A 8 23.35 -49.23 31.91
C VAL A 8 24.87 -49.35 31.80
N GLY A 9 25.50 -50.22 32.60
CA GLY A 9 26.95 -50.44 32.53
C GLY A 9 27.43 -50.98 31.17
N ASN A 10 26.61 -51.79 30.48
CA ASN A 10 26.92 -52.28 29.14
C ASN A 10 26.80 -51.18 28.07
N ALA A 11 25.83 -50.28 28.18
CA ALA A 11 25.64 -49.16 27.27
C ALA A 11 26.82 -48.16 27.30
N PHE A 12 27.44 -47.94 28.46
CA PHE A 12 28.58 -47.02 28.59
C PHE A 12 29.95 -47.63 28.27
N ARG A 13 30.05 -48.96 28.19
CA ARG A 13 31.33 -49.65 27.95
C ARG A 13 31.81 -49.50 26.50
N ASN A 14 30.89 -49.44 25.54
CA ASN A 14 31.22 -49.23 24.13
C ASN A 14 30.72 -47.87 23.63
N LYS A 15 31.44 -46.81 24.04
CA LYS A 15 31.06 -45.41 23.83
C LYS A 15 30.79 -45.07 22.36
N VAL A 16 31.57 -45.61 21.43
CA VAL A 16 31.43 -45.33 19.98
C VAL A 16 30.12 -45.91 19.43
N ARG A 17 29.79 -47.15 19.77
CA ARG A 17 28.57 -47.81 19.28
C ARG A 17 27.31 -47.15 19.85
N THR A 18 27.30 -46.85 21.14
CA THR A 18 26.15 -46.21 21.77
C THR A 18 25.96 -44.78 21.27
N ALA A 19 27.03 -44.01 21.09
CA ALA A 19 26.96 -42.66 20.52
C ALA A 19 26.41 -42.67 19.08
N ALA A 20 26.84 -43.62 18.24
CA ALA A 20 26.34 -43.74 16.87
C ALA A 20 24.83 -44.04 16.83
N VAL A 21 24.34 -44.96 17.68
CA VAL A 21 22.90 -45.29 17.76
C VAL A 21 22.08 -44.10 18.26
N VAL A 22 22.57 -43.40 19.28
CA VAL A 22 21.90 -42.19 19.81
C VAL A 22 21.86 -41.08 18.76
N ALA A 23 22.94 -40.88 18.00
CA ALA A 23 22.98 -39.89 16.93
C ALA A 23 21.97 -40.20 15.82
N VAL A 24 21.88 -41.46 15.38
CA VAL A 24 20.90 -41.88 14.36
C VAL A 24 19.47 -41.69 14.86
N LEU A 25 19.19 -42.05 16.11
CA LEU A 25 17.87 -41.86 16.72
C LEU A 25 17.51 -40.36 16.82
N ALA A 26 18.46 -39.52 17.25
CA ALA A 26 18.27 -38.09 17.36
C ALA A 26 17.97 -37.46 15.99
N VAL A 27 18.68 -37.87 14.93
CA VAL A 27 18.43 -37.39 13.57
C VAL A 27 17.06 -37.86 13.06
N ALA A 28 16.68 -39.11 13.31
CA ALA A 28 15.38 -39.64 12.90
C ALA A 28 14.22 -38.87 13.55
N ILE A 29 14.31 -38.61 14.86
CA ILE A 29 13.31 -37.81 15.59
C ILE A 29 13.31 -36.36 15.09
N GLY A 30 14.50 -35.77 14.89
CA GLY A 30 14.62 -34.41 14.38
C GLY A 30 13.99 -34.21 13.00
N LEU A 31 14.22 -35.15 12.07
CA LEU A 31 13.60 -35.12 10.74
C LEU A 31 12.09 -35.34 10.80
N ALA A 32 11.60 -36.24 11.67
CA ALA A 32 10.17 -36.45 11.86
C ALA A 32 9.47 -35.19 12.38
N LEU A 33 10.07 -34.49 13.35
CA LEU A 33 9.54 -33.23 13.86
C LEU A 33 9.61 -32.10 12.82
N ALA A 34 10.70 -32.02 12.05
CA ALA A 34 10.82 -31.04 10.97
C ALA A 34 9.73 -31.24 9.91
N MET A 35 9.44 -32.48 9.51
CA MET A 35 8.35 -32.76 8.56
C MET A 35 6.97 -32.43 9.14
N LEU A 36 6.73 -32.68 10.43
CA LEU A 36 5.47 -32.31 11.07
C LEU A 36 5.25 -30.79 11.09
N VAL A 37 6.27 -30.03 11.48
CA VAL A 37 6.22 -28.56 11.50
C VAL A 37 6.06 -28.01 10.08
N ALA A 38 6.75 -28.59 9.09
CA ALA A 38 6.60 -28.20 7.70
C ALA A 38 5.17 -28.40 7.20
N ASN A 39 4.52 -29.53 7.52
CA ASN A 39 3.14 -29.78 7.11
C ASN A 39 2.16 -28.81 7.80
N GLN A 40 2.35 -28.53 9.09
CA GLN A 40 1.54 -27.54 9.81
C GLN A 40 1.70 -26.13 9.20
N ALA A 41 2.93 -25.74 8.85
CA ALA A 41 3.20 -24.44 8.22
C ALA A 41 2.57 -24.33 6.82
N VAL A 42 2.65 -25.40 6.00
CA VAL A 42 2.00 -25.44 4.69
C VAL A 42 0.47 -25.40 4.85
N GLY A 43 -0.10 -26.16 5.78
CA GLY A 43 -1.53 -26.15 6.07
C GLY A 43 -2.01 -24.76 6.49
N ALA A 44 -1.29 -24.09 7.40
CA ALA A 44 -1.57 -22.71 7.79
C ALA A 44 -1.49 -21.76 6.59
N LYS A 45 -0.47 -21.90 5.72
CA LYS A 45 -0.33 -21.07 4.52
C LYS A 45 -1.46 -21.30 3.51
N VAL A 46 -1.94 -22.54 3.35
CA VAL A 46 -3.08 -22.85 2.48
C VAL A 46 -4.38 -22.27 3.05
N GLN A 47 -4.59 -22.32 4.36
CA GLN A 47 -5.75 -21.69 5.00
C GLN A 47 -5.74 -20.17 4.83
N GLU A 48 -4.58 -19.54 5.03
CA GLU A 48 -4.38 -18.12 4.75
C GLU A 48 -4.73 -17.77 3.29
N LEU A 49 -4.21 -18.55 2.33
CA LEU A 49 -4.49 -18.35 0.91
C LEU A 49 -5.97 -18.56 0.59
N ASN A 50 -6.60 -19.60 1.14
CA ASN A 50 -8.03 -19.85 0.94
C ASN A 50 -8.91 -18.74 1.55
N SER A 51 -8.48 -18.11 2.66
CA SER A 51 -9.19 -16.97 3.23
C SER A 51 -9.05 -15.70 2.38
N SER A 52 -7.94 -15.57 1.64
CA SER A 52 -7.62 -14.36 0.88
C SER A 52 -8.14 -14.39 -0.57
N VAL A 53 -8.31 -15.57 -1.18
CA VAL A 53 -8.70 -15.67 -2.59
C VAL A 53 -10.22 -15.63 -2.73
N GLY A 54 -10.74 -14.59 -3.41
CA GLY A 54 -12.14 -14.54 -3.88
C GLY A 54 -13.17 -14.06 -2.86
N THR A 55 -12.74 -13.56 -1.71
CA THR A 55 -13.61 -13.02 -0.64
C THR A 55 -13.79 -11.50 -0.71
N VAL A 56 -12.98 -10.81 -1.51
CA VAL A 56 -13.07 -9.34 -1.68
C VAL A 56 -13.85 -9.00 -2.94
N LEU A 57 -14.90 -8.21 -2.77
CA LEU A 57 -15.67 -7.61 -3.86
C LEU A 57 -15.41 -6.10 -3.86
N THR A 58 -14.80 -5.59 -4.92
CA THR A 58 -14.65 -4.14 -5.13
C THR A 58 -15.88 -3.61 -5.85
N VAL A 59 -16.53 -2.62 -5.25
CA VAL A 59 -17.67 -1.91 -5.84
C VAL A 59 -17.21 -0.51 -6.20
N ASN A 60 -17.32 -0.15 -7.48
CA ASN A 60 -16.99 1.18 -7.96
C ASN A 60 -18.26 1.86 -8.52
N PRO A 61 -18.40 3.19 -8.39
CA PRO A 61 -19.47 3.91 -9.04
C PRO A 61 -19.45 3.71 -10.55
N ALA A 62 -20.62 3.53 -11.17
CA ALA A 62 -20.74 3.42 -12.61
C ALA A 62 -20.46 4.80 -13.26
N GLY A 63 -19.47 4.91 -14.14
CA GLY A 63 -19.08 6.18 -14.77
C GLY A 63 -18.52 6.05 -16.18
N GLY A 64 -18.50 7.16 -16.92
CA GLY A 64 -18.16 7.23 -18.35
C GLY A 64 -16.68 7.04 -18.72
N GLN A 65 -15.79 6.85 -17.73
CA GLN A 65 -14.34 6.69 -17.95
C GLN A 65 -13.79 5.41 -17.30
N GLY A 66 -14.18 4.24 -17.80
CA GLY A 66 -13.56 2.97 -17.41
C GLY A 66 -13.49 2.73 -15.89
N PHE A 67 -12.50 1.95 -15.45
CA PHE A 67 -12.29 1.56 -14.05
C PHE A 67 -11.98 2.72 -13.07
N GLU A 68 -11.91 3.98 -13.53
CA GLU A 68 -11.60 5.14 -12.67
C GLU A 68 -12.82 5.90 -12.15
N GLY A 69 -14.04 5.48 -12.48
CA GLY A 69 -15.26 6.11 -11.95
C GLY A 69 -15.49 7.51 -12.52
N GLY A 70 -16.75 7.92 -12.58
CA GLY A 70 -17.16 9.19 -13.19
C GLY A 70 -18.68 9.35 -13.21
N GLY A 71 -19.37 8.62 -12.34
CA GLY A 71 -20.78 8.82 -12.05
C GLY A 71 -20.93 9.22 -10.59
N GLU A 72 -22.17 9.14 -10.09
CA GLU A 72 -22.50 9.55 -8.73
C GLU A 72 -21.68 8.74 -7.71
N PRO A 73 -20.94 9.41 -6.80
CA PRO A 73 -20.10 8.76 -5.80
C PRO A 73 -20.92 7.84 -4.89
N LEU A 74 -20.27 6.79 -4.36
CA LEU A 74 -20.90 5.91 -3.39
C LEU A 74 -21.04 6.66 -2.07
N THR A 75 -22.15 6.44 -1.35
CA THR A 75 -22.39 7.12 -0.06
C THR A 75 -22.22 6.17 1.12
N THR A 76 -21.94 6.74 2.30
CA THR A 76 -21.91 6.00 3.57
C THR A 76 -23.21 5.22 3.84
N GLY A 77 -24.37 5.77 3.44
CA GLY A 77 -25.66 5.09 3.55
C GLY A 77 -25.77 3.82 2.67
N GLN A 78 -25.18 3.85 1.47
CA GLN A 78 -25.12 2.67 0.60
C GLN A 78 -24.17 1.61 1.17
N ALA A 79 -23.03 2.01 1.74
CA ALA A 79 -22.14 1.09 2.44
C ALA A 79 -22.81 0.41 3.65
N ALA A 80 -23.61 1.14 4.43
CA ALA A 80 -24.39 0.57 5.53
C ALA A 80 -25.41 -0.47 5.04
N THR A 81 -26.05 -0.21 3.89
CA THR A 81 -26.97 -1.16 3.26
C THR A 81 -26.24 -2.42 2.79
N ALA A 82 -25.04 -2.28 2.21
CA ALA A 82 -24.20 -3.41 1.82
C ALA A 82 -23.73 -4.23 3.04
N ALA A 83 -23.38 -3.57 4.15
CA ALA A 83 -22.98 -4.22 5.38
C ALA A 83 -24.10 -5.04 6.03
N ALA A 84 -25.37 -4.72 5.74
CA ALA A 84 -26.53 -5.46 6.23
C ALA A 84 -26.81 -6.76 5.45
N VAL A 85 -26.13 -7.00 4.32
CA VAL A 85 -26.34 -8.20 3.50
C VAL A 85 -25.73 -9.44 4.19
N PRO A 86 -26.46 -10.58 4.24
CA PRO A 86 -25.92 -11.81 4.81
C PRO A 86 -24.61 -12.24 4.15
N ASN A 87 -23.64 -12.68 4.96
CA ASN A 87 -22.28 -13.10 4.57
C ASN A 87 -21.30 -11.97 4.21
N VAL A 88 -21.68 -10.70 4.34
CA VAL A 88 -20.73 -9.58 4.31
C VAL A 88 -20.13 -9.43 5.70
N SER A 89 -18.81 -9.66 5.84
CA SER A 89 -18.11 -9.54 7.12
C SER A 89 -17.69 -8.11 7.45
N SER A 90 -17.36 -7.32 6.43
CA SER A 90 -16.95 -5.94 6.56
C SER A 90 -17.17 -5.19 5.24
N VAL A 91 -17.40 -3.88 5.35
CA VAL A 91 -17.43 -2.96 4.22
C VAL A 91 -16.44 -1.86 4.53
N VAL A 92 -15.51 -1.63 3.60
CA VAL A 92 -14.49 -0.59 3.74
C VAL A 92 -14.68 0.39 2.59
N GLY A 93 -14.85 1.67 2.94
CA GLY A 93 -14.88 2.76 1.97
C GLY A 93 -13.45 3.25 1.68
N THR A 94 -13.19 3.58 0.42
CA THR A 94 -11.89 4.12 0.01
C THR A 94 -12.03 5.22 -1.04
N THR A 95 -11.45 6.38 -0.78
CA THR A 95 -11.47 7.52 -1.71
C THR A 95 -10.07 7.80 -2.22
N SER A 96 -9.88 7.94 -3.54
CA SER A 96 -8.57 8.22 -4.14
C SER A 96 -8.47 9.66 -4.64
N LEU A 97 -7.37 10.33 -4.30
CA LEU A 97 -7.03 11.68 -4.70
C LEU A 97 -5.68 11.70 -5.42
N ARG A 98 -5.52 12.63 -6.35
CA ARG A 98 -4.24 12.85 -7.04
C ARG A 98 -3.59 14.13 -6.53
N LEU A 99 -2.41 13.96 -5.93
CA LEU A 99 -1.57 15.04 -5.42
C LEU A 99 -0.50 15.40 -6.44
N ARG A 100 -0.23 16.70 -6.59
CA ARG A 100 0.88 17.22 -7.38
C ARG A 100 1.83 18.03 -6.53
N ASN A 101 3.10 18.06 -6.88
CA ASN A 101 4.05 18.90 -6.15
C ASN A 101 3.73 20.39 -6.36
N ALA A 102 3.66 21.16 -5.27
CA ALA A 102 3.31 22.58 -5.30
C ALA A 102 4.33 23.42 -6.08
N ALA A 103 5.62 23.15 -5.94
CA ALA A 103 6.69 23.88 -6.63
C ALA A 103 6.67 23.59 -8.15
N GLU A 104 6.41 22.34 -8.55
CA GLU A 104 6.26 22.01 -9.97
C GLU A 104 4.98 22.59 -10.59
N ALA A 105 3.87 22.62 -9.85
CA ALA A 105 2.65 23.26 -10.30
C ALA A 105 2.85 24.77 -10.51
N ALA A 106 3.56 25.44 -9.60
CA ALA A 106 3.93 26.83 -9.73
C ALA A 106 4.88 27.07 -10.93
N ALA A 107 5.89 26.20 -11.12
CA ALA A 107 6.83 26.29 -12.23
C ALA A 107 6.15 26.09 -13.60
N GLN A 108 5.18 25.17 -13.71
CA GLN A 108 4.40 24.96 -14.93
C GLN A 108 3.50 26.16 -15.26
N THR A 109 2.93 26.79 -14.22
CA THR A 109 2.14 28.02 -14.37
C THR A 109 3.03 29.19 -14.83
N ALA A 110 4.23 29.30 -14.28
CA ALA A 110 5.20 30.35 -14.63
C ALA A 110 5.83 30.17 -16.03
N ALA A 111 5.95 28.92 -16.51
CA ALA A 111 6.54 28.61 -17.82
C ALA A 111 5.65 29.00 -19.02
N GLY A 112 4.45 29.56 -18.81
CA GLY A 112 3.55 29.97 -19.89
C GLY A 112 2.99 28.82 -20.72
N THR A 113 3.38 27.58 -20.44
CA THR A 113 2.76 26.36 -20.96
C THR A 113 1.45 26.15 -20.20
N GLN A 114 0.47 27.02 -20.46
CA GLN A 114 -0.92 26.74 -20.15
C GLN A 114 -1.39 25.61 -21.06
N GLY A 115 -0.91 24.39 -20.79
CA GLY A 115 -1.77 23.23 -20.96
C GLY A 115 -2.95 23.49 -20.05
N GLY A 116 -4.12 23.71 -20.64
CA GLY A 116 -5.36 23.96 -19.91
C GLY A 116 -5.63 22.89 -18.84
N PRO A 117 -6.68 23.06 -18.02
CA PRO A 117 -7.07 22.02 -17.09
C PRO A 117 -7.23 20.72 -17.88
N ALA A 118 -6.41 19.72 -17.57
CA ALA A 118 -6.22 18.45 -18.29
C ALA A 118 -5.01 18.36 -19.25
N GLY A 119 -4.07 17.51 -18.84
CA GLY A 119 -3.12 16.81 -19.71
C GLY A 119 -2.73 15.50 -19.02
N GLY A 120 -3.52 14.42 -19.06
CA GLY A 120 -4.68 14.19 -19.92
C GLY A 120 -5.75 13.27 -19.33
N GLN A 121 -6.78 13.09 -20.17
CA GLN A 121 -8.04 12.35 -20.01
C GLN A 121 -9.23 13.11 -19.39
N GLY A 122 -9.38 14.41 -19.67
CA GLY A 122 -10.67 15.10 -19.54
C GLY A 122 -11.26 15.37 -20.92
N GLY A 123 -12.06 14.46 -21.46
CA GLY A 123 -12.95 14.77 -22.58
C GLY A 123 -13.99 15.83 -22.17
N PRO A 124 -14.70 16.46 -23.12
CA PRO A 124 -15.73 17.44 -22.81
C PRO A 124 -16.79 16.77 -21.92
N GLY A 125 -16.85 17.13 -20.63
CA GLY A 125 -17.71 16.51 -19.62
C GLY A 125 -16.99 15.92 -18.40
N GLY A 126 -15.65 15.93 -18.35
CA GLY A 126 -14.91 15.49 -17.15
C GLY A 126 -14.93 16.54 -16.04
N THR A 127 -15.74 16.32 -15.01
CA THR A 127 -15.64 17.05 -13.75
C THR A 127 -14.23 16.85 -13.18
N SER A 128 -13.56 17.97 -12.90
CA SER A 128 -12.20 18.03 -12.36
C SER A 128 -12.09 17.17 -11.10
N ALA A 129 -11.31 16.09 -11.14
CA ALA A 129 -10.71 15.59 -9.91
C ALA A 129 -9.94 16.76 -9.28
N ALA A 130 -10.31 17.14 -8.05
CA ALA A 130 -9.67 18.23 -7.33
C ALA A 130 -8.15 18.00 -7.36
N THR A 131 -7.43 18.87 -8.06
CA THR A 131 -5.97 18.75 -8.19
C THR A 131 -5.37 19.36 -6.93
N LEU A 132 -5.15 18.54 -5.91
CA LEU A 132 -4.53 18.97 -4.66
C LEU A 132 -3.02 19.08 -4.84
N THR A 133 -2.41 20.02 -4.10
CA THR A 133 -0.96 20.19 -4.07
C THR A 133 -0.35 19.58 -2.81
N THR A 134 0.91 19.16 -2.88
CA THR A 134 1.69 18.65 -1.75
C THR A 134 3.12 19.18 -1.81
N SER A 135 3.80 19.23 -0.67
CA SER A 135 5.25 19.49 -0.59
C SER A 135 6.10 18.30 -1.05
N LEU A 136 5.51 17.12 -1.24
CA LEU A 136 6.23 15.90 -1.58
C LEU A 136 6.68 15.86 -3.05
N THR A 137 7.88 15.33 -3.28
CA THR A 137 8.41 14.97 -4.60
C THR A 137 8.08 13.52 -4.89
N ALA A 138 7.53 13.21 -6.07
CA ALA A 138 7.19 11.84 -6.43
C ALA A 138 8.43 10.93 -6.42
N ALA A 139 8.25 9.68 -5.99
CA ALA A 139 9.30 8.67 -5.99
C ALA A 139 9.69 8.22 -7.41
N VAL A 140 8.80 8.45 -8.39
CA VAL A 140 8.99 8.04 -9.78
C VAL A 140 9.17 9.25 -10.69
N ASP A 141 10.33 9.32 -11.35
CA ASP A 141 10.63 10.34 -12.34
C ASP A 141 9.97 9.99 -13.69
N ALA A 142 9.28 10.92 -14.34
CA ALA A 142 8.61 10.63 -15.63
C ALA A 142 9.57 10.24 -16.76
N GLY A 143 10.88 10.53 -16.61
CA GLY A 143 11.92 10.04 -17.53
C GLY A 143 12.01 8.51 -17.61
N THR A 144 11.55 7.79 -16.58
CA THR A 144 11.53 6.32 -16.52
C THR A 144 10.48 5.67 -17.44
N LEU A 145 9.47 6.43 -17.89
CA LEU A 145 8.42 5.95 -18.80
C LEU A 145 8.80 6.08 -20.29
N GLY A 146 10.01 6.56 -20.58
CA GLY A 146 10.50 6.82 -21.92
C GLY A 146 9.93 8.10 -22.52
N GLY A 147 10.79 8.99 -23.02
CA GLY A 147 10.43 10.33 -23.53
C GLY A 147 9.63 10.38 -24.84
N ARG A 148 8.80 9.37 -25.15
CA ARG A 148 8.15 9.21 -26.45
C ARG A 148 7.13 10.31 -26.80
N ASN A 149 6.62 11.04 -25.81
CA ASN A 149 5.72 12.18 -26.03
C ASN A 149 6.39 13.55 -25.74
N GLN A 150 7.72 13.59 -25.61
CA GLN A 150 8.48 14.83 -25.35
C GLN A 150 9.00 15.48 -26.65
N ALA A 151 8.75 14.87 -27.81
CA ALA A 151 9.07 15.44 -29.11
C ALA A 151 7.96 16.39 -29.56
N ALA A 152 7.97 17.62 -29.04
CA ALA A 152 7.33 18.74 -29.74
C ALA A 152 8.16 18.99 -31.01
N ASN A 153 7.74 18.38 -32.12
CA ASN A 153 8.08 18.71 -33.49
C ASN A 153 9.47 19.35 -33.73
N GLY A 154 10.45 18.51 -34.10
CA GLY A 154 11.58 18.85 -34.97
C GLY A 154 12.44 20.07 -34.64
N THR A 155 13.73 19.81 -34.41
CA THR A 155 14.90 20.71 -34.47
C THR A 155 15.60 20.89 -33.13
N THR A 156 16.88 20.50 -33.17
CA THR A 156 17.93 20.59 -32.16
C THR A 156 17.90 21.89 -31.37
N GLY A 157 17.60 21.82 -30.07
CA GLY A 157 17.64 22.98 -29.17
C GLY A 157 17.75 22.57 -27.71
N THR A 158 18.83 22.99 -27.06
CA THR A 158 19.14 22.83 -25.62
C THR A 158 18.19 23.67 -24.76
N THR A 159 16.91 23.32 -24.75
CA THR A 159 15.95 23.90 -23.81
C THR A 159 15.74 22.93 -22.67
N THR A 160 16.14 23.34 -21.46
CA THR A 160 15.86 22.65 -20.20
C THR A 160 14.33 22.56 -20.06
N GLN A 161 13.74 21.46 -20.53
CA GLN A 161 12.32 21.23 -20.36
C GLN A 161 12.02 20.97 -18.88
N PRO A 162 10.89 21.47 -18.36
CA PRO A 162 10.51 21.23 -16.97
C PRO A 162 10.36 19.73 -16.76
N THR A 163 11.04 19.22 -15.73
CA THR A 163 10.85 17.85 -15.23
C THR A 163 9.37 17.72 -14.86
N ARG A 164 8.63 16.85 -15.57
CA ARG A 164 7.29 16.49 -15.15
C ARG A 164 7.42 15.37 -14.12
N SER A 165 7.02 15.58 -12.87
CA SER A 165 6.82 14.47 -11.94
C SER A 165 5.48 13.77 -12.20
N LEU A 166 5.40 12.49 -11.87
CA LEU A 166 4.14 11.79 -11.82
C LEU A 166 3.36 12.24 -10.57
N PRO A 167 2.02 12.34 -10.64
CA PRO A 167 1.23 12.64 -9.46
C PRO A 167 1.42 11.54 -8.40
N ILE A 168 1.36 11.94 -7.14
CA ILE A 168 1.33 11.03 -6.00
C ILE A 168 -0.13 10.68 -5.73
N THR A 169 -0.44 9.40 -5.53
CA THR A 169 -1.80 8.98 -5.18
C THR A 169 -1.99 9.07 -3.67
N ALA A 170 -2.99 9.79 -3.21
CA ALA A 170 -3.45 9.75 -1.82
C ALA A 170 -4.73 8.94 -1.73
N THR A 171 -4.78 7.98 -0.82
CA THR A 171 -5.97 7.15 -0.62
C THR A 171 -6.48 7.30 0.80
N GLY A 172 -7.72 7.75 0.95
CA GLY A 172 -8.47 7.67 2.19
C GLY A 172 -8.91 6.24 2.43
N ILE A 173 -8.55 5.67 3.58
CA ILE A 173 -8.90 4.29 3.95
C ILE A 173 -9.73 4.27 5.23
N GLY A 174 -10.79 3.43 5.22
CA GLY A 174 -11.62 3.16 6.39
C GLY A 174 -11.12 2.02 7.29
N ALA A 175 -10.03 1.35 6.91
CA ALA A 175 -9.36 0.29 7.67
C ALA A 175 -7.92 0.09 7.17
N GLU A 176 -7.10 -0.73 7.84
CA GLU A 176 -5.70 -1.06 7.49
C GLU A 176 -5.55 -1.96 6.26
N VAL A 177 -6.25 -1.62 5.18
CA VAL A 177 -6.26 -2.34 3.93
C VAL A 177 -5.98 -1.39 2.76
N ASP A 178 -5.36 -1.91 1.71
CA ASP A 178 -5.20 -1.18 0.45
C ASP A 178 -6.53 -1.14 -0.33
N SER A 179 -6.52 -0.46 -1.49
CA SER A 179 -7.67 -0.36 -2.39
C SER A 179 -8.14 -1.70 -2.98
N THR A 180 -7.36 -2.77 -2.81
CA THR A 180 -7.72 -4.14 -3.21
C THR A 180 -8.24 -4.97 -2.03
N GLY A 181 -8.37 -4.38 -0.84
CA GLY A 181 -8.83 -5.04 0.38
C GLY A 181 -7.75 -5.89 1.05
N LYS A 182 -6.49 -5.83 0.60
CA LYS A 182 -5.38 -6.56 1.21
C LYS A 182 -4.79 -5.75 2.35
N ALA A 183 -4.43 -6.40 3.45
CA ALA A 183 -3.78 -5.75 4.58
C ALA A 183 -2.50 -5.00 4.15
N LEU A 184 -2.36 -3.76 4.63
CA LEU A 184 -1.17 -2.95 4.38
C LEU A 184 0.04 -3.54 5.12
N ALA A 185 1.15 -3.75 4.40
CA ALA A 185 2.40 -4.19 5.01
C ALA A 185 3.16 -2.99 5.57
N ILE A 186 2.89 -2.67 6.84
CA ILE A 186 3.59 -1.60 7.56
C ILE A 186 4.98 -2.09 7.94
N THR A 187 6.01 -1.41 7.45
CA THR A 187 7.42 -1.74 7.69
C THR A 187 8.01 -0.99 8.86
N ASP A 188 7.50 0.22 9.15
CA ASP A 188 7.97 1.07 10.25
C ASP A 188 6.82 1.92 10.82
N GLY A 189 6.90 2.25 12.11
CA GLY A 189 5.87 3.01 12.83
C GLY A 189 4.60 2.21 13.11
N THR A 190 3.47 2.91 13.16
CA THR A 190 2.16 2.33 13.44
C THR A 190 1.16 2.72 12.36
N GLY A 191 0.04 2.00 12.29
CA GLY A 191 -1.12 2.43 11.51
C GLY A 191 -1.68 3.78 11.98
N LEU A 192 -2.74 4.23 11.33
CA LEU A 192 -3.42 5.49 11.63
C LEU A 192 -4.27 5.44 12.92
N GLY A 193 -4.45 4.25 13.51
CA GLY A 193 -5.21 4.05 14.74
C GLY A 193 -6.71 4.04 14.47
N ASP A 194 -7.36 5.19 14.61
CA ASP A 194 -8.80 5.33 14.36
C ASP A 194 -9.08 5.79 12.93
N TYR A 195 -9.64 4.90 12.12
CA TYR A 195 -9.97 5.14 10.71
C TYR A 195 -11.32 5.83 10.51
N THR A 196 -12.11 5.99 11.58
CA THR A 196 -13.46 6.58 11.54
C THR A 196 -13.46 8.09 11.80
N THR A 197 -12.34 8.63 12.28
CA THR A 197 -12.18 10.06 12.58
C THR A 197 -11.10 10.69 11.70
N ALA A 198 -11.30 11.95 11.32
CA ALA A 198 -10.27 12.71 10.61
C ALA A 198 -9.00 12.82 11.48
N SER A 199 -7.86 12.52 10.89
CA SER A 199 -6.55 12.55 11.54
C SER A 199 -5.52 13.25 10.66
N THR A 200 -4.53 13.88 11.30
CA THR A 200 -3.35 14.44 10.65
C THR A 200 -2.23 13.40 10.46
N GLY A 201 -2.44 12.16 10.90
CA GLY A 201 -1.56 11.04 10.62
C GLY A 201 -1.68 10.56 9.17
N ALA A 202 -0.55 10.20 8.57
CA ALA A 202 -0.49 9.60 7.23
C ALA A 202 0.50 8.42 7.19
N LEU A 203 0.19 7.41 6.37
CA LEU A 203 1.12 6.33 6.02
C LEU A 203 1.76 6.64 4.68
N LEU A 204 3.08 6.56 4.59
CA LEU A 204 3.82 6.85 3.37
C LEU A 204 4.48 5.58 2.82
N GLY A 205 4.53 5.45 1.49
CA GLY A 205 5.30 4.37 0.88
C GLY A 205 6.80 4.56 1.13
N THR A 206 7.53 3.47 1.35
CA THR A 206 8.98 3.51 1.66
C THR A 206 9.79 4.31 0.65
N THR A 207 9.58 4.10 -0.65
CA THR A 207 10.34 4.83 -1.70
C THR A 207 9.99 6.32 -1.74
N LEU A 208 8.74 6.68 -1.43
CA LEU A 208 8.32 8.08 -1.34
C LEU A 208 8.94 8.76 -0.12
N ALA A 209 8.98 8.09 1.01
CA ALA A 209 9.61 8.58 2.22
C ALA A 209 11.12 8.77 2.02
N GLU A 210 11.82 7.79 1.46
CA GLU A 210 13.26 7.87 1.16
C GLU A 210 13.61 9.03 0.23
N LYS A 211 12.87 9.19 -0.88
CA LYS A 211 13.08 10.27 -1.86
C LYS A 211 12.94 11.66 -1.23
N ASN A 212 12.07 11.80 -0.23
CA ASN A 212 11.80 13.06 0.46
C ASN A 212 12.56 13.22 1.78
N GLY A 213 13.38 12.24 2.18
CA GLY A 213 14.09 12.26 3.46
C GLY A 213 13.16 12.24 4.68
N LEU A 214 11.99 11.61 4.55
CA LEU A 214 10.98 11.53 5.60
C LEU A 214 11.09 10.20 6.37
N SER A 215 10.81 10.26 7.66
CA SER A 215 10.72 9.10 8.55
C SER A 215 9.48 9.22 9.44
N VAL A 216 9.20 8.19 10.23
CA VAL A 216 8.10 8.26 11.22
C VAL A 216 8.31 9.47 12.13
N GLY A 217 7.26 10.28 12.31
CA GLY A 217 7.28 11.55 13.02
C GLY A 217 7.68 12.78 12.19
N SER A 218 8.16 12.60 10.95
CA SER A 218 8.36 13.73 10.03
C SER A 218 7.03 14.34 9.58
N THR A 219 7.08 15.58 9.09
CA THR A 219 5.90 16.30 8.62
C THR A 219 6.02 16.71 7.16
N PHE A 220 4.88 16.75 6.47
CA PHE A 220 4.76 17.24 5.10
C PHE A 220 3.43 17.99 4.94
N THR A 221 3.25 18.72 3.84
CA THR A 221 2.00 19.46 3.59
C THR A 221 1.20 18.91 2.43
N VAL A 222 -0.13 18.95 2.57
CA VAL A 222 -1.11 18.68 1.51
C VAL A 222 -2.15 19.80 1.57
N ASN A 223 -2.33 20.53 0.47
CA ASN A 223 -3.25 21.66 0.36
C ASN A 223 -3.10 22.67 1.51
N ASP A 224 -1.85 23.07 1.78
CA ASP A 224 -1.43 23.96 2.88
C ASP A 224 -1.72 23.47 4.31
N GLN A 225 -2.16 22.22 4.48
CA GLN A 225 -2.32 21.57 5.78
C GLN A 225 -1.14 20.66 6.11
N THR A 226 -0.71 20.66 7.37
CA THR A 226 0.42 19.85 7.83
C THR A 226 -0.05 18.46 8.30
N TYR A 227 0.62 17.43 7.79
CA TYR A 227 0.43 16.03 8.15
C TYR A 227 1.70 15.45 8.76
N THR A 228 1.54 14.48 9.65
CA THR A 228 2.63 13.75 10.32
C THR A 228 2.67 12.32 9.82
N VAL A 229 3.87 11.83 9.50
CA VAL A 229 4.09 10.43 9.10
C VAL A 229 3.92 9.53 10.32
N SER A 230 2.85 8.75 10.37
CA SER A 230 2.57 7.80 11.45
C SER A 230 3.28 6.46 11.23
N GLY A 231 3.49 6.10 9.96
CA GLY A 231 4.11 4.83 9.58
C GLY A 231 4.53 4.80 8.12
N LEU A 232 5.35 3.81 7.79
CA LEU A 232 5.80 3.51 6.44
C LEU A 232 5.26 2.17 5.99
N PHE A 233 4.82 2.06 4.73
CA PHE A 233 4.34 0.80 4.16
C PHE A 233 5.15 0.41 2.92
N ASP A 234 5.17 -0.89 2.63
CA ASP A 234 5.75 -1.45 1.41
C ASP A 234 4.72 -2.26 0.61
N SER A 235 4.46 -1.80 -0.60
CA SER A 235 3.63 -2.47 -1.61
C SER A 235 4.41 -3.49 -2.47
N GLY A 236 5.74 -3.55 -2.33
CA GLY A 236 6.63 -4.40 -3.10
C GLY A 236 7.03 -3.84 -4.47
N THR A 237 6.57 -2.64 -4.85
CA THR A 237 6.95 -1.98 -6.11
C THR A 237 7.18 -0.48 -5.90
N THR A 238 8.08 0.12 -6.69
CA THR A 238 8.34 1.57 -6.63
C THR A 238 7.09 2.41 -6.97
N PHE A 239 6.25 1.93 -7.88
CA PHE A 239 5.01 2.63 -8.25
C PHE A 239 3.95 2.56 -7.14
N GLY A 240 3.75 1.39 -6.52
CA GLY A 240 2.82 1.27 -5.39
C GLY A 240 3.32 2.00 -4.14
N ASN A 241 4.64 2.14 -3.98
CA ASN A 241 5.26 2.93 -2.91
C ASN A 241 5.28 4.44 -3.22
N ASN A 242 4.82 4.88 -4.40
CA ASN A 242 4.56 6.29 -4.73
C ASN A 242 3.11 6.70 -4.37
N ALA A 243 2.66 6.27 -3.20
CA ALA A 243 1.34 6.57 -2.68
C ALA A 243 1.42 6.92 -1.19
N LEU A 244 0.39 7.60 -0.70
CA LEU A 244 0.17 7.85 0.71
C LEU A 244 -1.25 7.45 1.10
N TYR A 245 -1.42 7.04 2.34
CA TYR A 245 -2.72 6.70 2.92
C TYR A 245 -3.05 7.63 4.08
N VAL A 246 -4.28 8.09 4.13
CA VAL A 246 -4.86 8.89 5.22
C VAL A 246 -6.19 8.25 5.64
N THR A 247 -6.77 8.71 6.75
CA THR A 247 -8.11 8.26 7.13
C THR A 247 -9.14 8.70 6.08
N LEU A 248 -10.18 7.90 5.88
CA LEU A 248 -11.25 8.22 4.94
C LEU A 248 -11.88 9.61 5.21
N PRO A 249 -12.21 10.00 6.45
CA PRO A 249 -12.75 11.35 6.71
C PRO A 249 -11.78 12.48 6.34
N THR A 250 -10.47 12.27 6.50
CA THR A 250 -9.45 13.23 6.05
C THR A 250 -9.48 13.39 4.53
N ALA A 251 -9.54 12.28 3.79
CA ALA A 251 -9.61 12.30 2.32
C ALA A 251 -10.88 12.97 1.80
N GLN A 252 -12.04 12.67 2.41
CA GLN A 252 -13.33 13.31 2.10
C GLN A 252 -13.27 14.83 2.31
N THR A 253 -12.68 15.26 3.44
CA THR A 253 -12.49 16.69 3.74
C THR A 253 -11.58 17.37 2.72
N LEU A 254 -10.50 16.70 2.32
CA LEU A 254 -9.58 17.18 1.29
C LEU A 254 -10.23 17.26 -0.11
N ALA A 255 -11.14 16.34 -0.43
CA ALA A 255 -11.89 16.36 -1.68
C ALA A 255 -13.05 17.37 -1.68
N GLY A 256 -13.47 17.86 -0.51
CA GLY A 256 -14.67 18.69 -0.35
C GLY A 256 -15.98 17.90 -0.50
N LEU A 257 -15.91 16.58 -0.29
CA LEU A 257 -16.97 15.61 -0.57
C LEU A 257 -17.29 14.80 0.69
N PRO A 258 -18.01 15.40 1.67
CA PRO A 258 -18.38 14.69 2.90
C PRO A 258 -19.36 13.55 2.59
N ASP A 259 -19.22 12.44 3.32
CA ASP A 259 -20.07 11.23 3.20
C ASP A 259 -19.95 10.42 1.89
N GLU A 260 -18.96 10.74 1.06
CA GLU A 260 -18.67 10.03 -0.19
C GLU A 260 -17.53 9.02 -0.04
N LEU A 261 -17.64 7.88 -0.73
CA LEU A 261 -16.71 6.75 -0.67
C LEU A 261 -15.99 6.60 -2.01
#